data_AF-U9TFW5-F1
#
_entry.id   AF-U9TFW5-F1
#
_cell.length_a   1.000
_cell.length_b   1.000
_cell.length_c   1.000
_cell.angle_alpha   90.00
_cell.angle_beta   90.00
_cell.angle_gamma   90.00
#
_symmetry.space_group_name_H-M   'P 1'
#
loop_
_entity.id
_entity.type
_entity.pdbx_description
1 polymer ?
#
loop_
_entity_poly.entity_id
_entity_poly.type
_entity_poly.pdbx_seq_one_letter_code
_entity_poly.pdbx_strand_id
1 'polypeptide(L)'
;MGDPQTYFEEHATWSLISFLQYRRQYAKDFTRDKLKEHRKYTKELDKIISNNESKEKCDQAQKCLNDFDDEKSSPDLEAFWISDTIYLTKLNYAKSALDKTVEEAKEIRTIVFDETISILRDGNTVPHVKTP
;
A
#
# COMPACT_ATOMS: atom_id res chain seq x y z
N MET A 1 -11.46 7.66 -10.31
CA MET A 1 -10.09 7.90 -10.77
C MET A 1 -9.22 6.79 -10.22
N GLY A 2 -8.60 6.00 -11.08
CA GLY A 2 -7.88 4.76 -10.73
C GLY A 2 -8.45 3.49 -11.36
N ASP A 3 -9.58 3.56 -12.07
CA ASP A 3 -10.09 2.42 -12.84
C ASP A 3 -9.19 2.14 -14.05
N PRO A 4 -8.93 0.88 -14.43
CA PRO A 4 -8.12 0.56 -15.59
C PRO A 4 -8.59 1.22 -16.90
N GLN A 5 -9.90 1.29 -17.14
CA GLN A 5 -10.49 1.87 -18.35
C GLN A 5 -10.21 3.36 -18.46
N THR A 6 -10.35 4.09 -17.34
CA THR A 6 -10.14 5.54 -17.28
C THR A 6 -8.74 5.95 -17.77
N TYR A 7 -7.71 5.15 -17.50
CA TYR A 7 -6.36 5.41 -18.00
C TYR A 7 -6.31 5.49 -19.53
N PHE A 8 -7.00 4.57 -20.22
CA PHE A 8 -7.02 4.52 -21.70
C PHE A 8 -7.92 5.58 -22.33
N GLU A 9 -8.78 6.23 -21.53
CA GLU A 9 -9.62 7.34 -21.98
C GLU A 9 -8.94 8.70 -21.78
N GLU A 10 -8.21 8.86 -20.68
CA GLU A 10 -7.63 10.15 -20.27
C GLU A 10 -6.20 10.37 -20.75
N HIS A 11 -5.49 9.34 -21.24
CA HIS A 11 -4.07 9.45 -21.61
C HIS A 11 -3.87 9.21 -23.11
N ALA A 12 -3.11 10.10 -23.74
CA ALA A 12 -2.83 10.05 -25.18
C ALA A 12 -1.83 8.94 -25.54
N THR A 13 -0.87 8.66 -24.66
CA THR A 13 0.14 7.61 -24.84
C THR A 13 -0.04 6.51 -23.82
N TRP A 14 0.04 5.26 -24.27
CA TRP A 14 -0.18 4.10 -23.42
C TRP A 14 1.08 3.27 -23.29
N SER A 15 1.40 2.88 -22.07
CA SER A 15 2.47 1.92 -21.75
C SER A 15 2.16 1.24 -20.43
N LEU A 16 2.67 0.04 -20.23
CA LEU A 16 2.52 -0.73 -19.01
C LEU A 16 3.06 0.03 -17.80
N ILE A 17 4.23 0.67 -17.93
CA ILE A 17 4.84 1.44 -16.83
C ILE A 17 3.95 2.60 -16.39
N SER A 18 3.41 3.38 -17.33
CA SER A 18 2.58 4.53 -17.00
C SER A 18 1.19 4.10 -16.49
N PHE A 19 0.65 3.01 -17.00
CA PHE A 19 -0.56 2.38 -16.45
C PHE A 19 -0.38 1.96 -14.99
N LEU A 20 0.73 1.30 -14.66
CA LEU A 20 1.02 0.89 -13.28
C LEU A 20 1.22 2.09 -12.36
N GLN A 21 1.89 3.14 -12.83
CA GLN A 21 2.05 4.38 -12.07
C GLN A 21 0.69 5.05 -11.77
N TYR A 22 -0.18 5.16 -12.78
CA TYR A 22 -1.54 5.65 -12.64
C TYR A 22 -2.32 4.83 -11.60
N ARG A 23 -2.34 3.50 -11.76
CA ARG A 23 -3.06 2.63 -10.82
C ARG A 23 -2.50 2.69 -9.41
N ARG A 24 -1.18 2.74 -9.23
CA ARG A 24 -0.56 2.89 -7.91
C ARG A 24 -0.98 4.20 -7.22
N GLN A 25 -1.14 5.28 -7.99
CA GLN A 25 -1.46 6.60 -7.43
C GLN A 25 -2.95 6.75 -7.11
N TYR A 26 -3.84 6.20 -7.94
CA TYR A 26 -5.27 6.51 -7.87
C TYR A 26 -6.15 5.32 -7.52
N ALA A 27 -5.71 4.08 -7.76
CA ALA A 27 -6.58 2.90 -7.57
C ALA A 27 -6.58 2.43 -6.11
N LYS A 28 -7.78 2.37 -5.52
CA LYS A 28 -7.98 1.82 -4.16
C LYS A 28 -7.70 0.31 -4.09
N ASP A 29 -7.87 -0.39 -5.20
CA ASP A 29 -7.71 -1.84 -5.34
C ASP A 29 -6.38 -2.23 -6.01
N PHE A 30 -5.37 -1.36 -5.98
CA PHE A 30 -4.03 -1.70 -6.48
C PHE A 30 -3.44 -2.85 -5.65
N THR A 31 -3.23 -4.00 -6.30
CA THR A 31 -2.94 -5.25 -5.56
C THR A 31 -1.47 -5.45 -5.23
N ARG A 32 -0.56 -4.65 -5.82
CA ARG A 32 0.90 -4.86 -5.77
C ARG A 32 1.36 -6.26 -6.19
N ASP A 33 0.48 -7.01 -6.84
CA ASP A 33 0.74 -8.32 -7.43
C ASP A 33 1.03 -8.09 -8.92
N LYS A 34 2.31 -8.26 -9.28
CA LYS A 34 2.82 -8.01 -10.63
C LYS A 34 1.95 -8.68 -11.69
N LEU A 35 1.66 -9.96 -11.53
CA LEU A 35 0.91 -10.72 -12.53
C LEU A 35 -0.54 -10.25 -12.63
N LYS A 36 -1.17 -9.89 -11.51
CA LYS A 36 -2.55 -9.38 -11.52
C LYS A 36 -2.65 -8.03 -12.19
N GLU A 37 -1.78 -7.08 -11.88
CA GLU A 37 -1.84 -5.74 -12.48
C GLU A 37 -1.47 -5.79 -13.97
N HIS A 38 -0.52 -6.64 -14.37
CA HIS A 38 -0.22 -6.89 -15.78
C HIS A 38 -1.44 -7.48 -16.51
N ARG A 39 -2.15 -8.44 -15.89
CA ARG A 39 -3.37 -9.02 -16.47
C ARG A 39 -4.49 -7.98 -16.59
N LYS A 40 -4.62 -7.05 -15.65
CA LYS A 40 -5.57 -5.94 -15.76
C LYS A 40 -5.27 -5.09 -16.99
N TYR A 41 -4.00 -4.74 -17.21
CA TYR A 41 -3.55 -3.99 -18.37
C TYR A 41 -3.93 -4.68 -19.69
N THR A 42 -3.51 -5.94 -19.90
CA THR A 42 -3.79 -6.65 -21.14
C THR A 42 -5.28 -6.87 -21.36
N LYS A 43 -6.03 -7.19 -20.30
CA LYS A 43 -7.48 -7.40 -20.38
C LYS A 43 -8.24 -6.15 -20.84
N GLU A 44 -7.83 -4.96 -20.41
CA GLU A 44 -8.48 -3.74 -20.90
C GLU A 44 -8.12 -3.45 -22.36
N LEU A 45 -6.87 -3.67 -22.77
CA LEU A 45 -6.48 -3.55 -24.17
C LEU A 45 -7.29 -4.51 -25.06
N ASP A 46 -7.44 -5.77 -24.65
CA ASP A 46 -8.24 -6.77 -25.35
C ASP A 46 -9.71 -6.34 -25.48
N LYS A 47 -10.28 -5.70 -24.45
CA LYS A 47 -11.65 -5.17 -24.49
C LYS A 47 -11.79 -4.02 -25.47
N ILE A 48 -10.84 -3.09 -25.52
CA ILE A 48 -10.85 -1.97 -26.48
C ILE A 48 -10.92 -2.51 -27.90
N ILE A 49 -10.11 -3.53 -28.21
CA ILE A 49 -10.09 -4.19 -29.52
C ILE A 49 -11.41 -4.94 -29.77
N SER A 50 -11.88 -5.71 -28.79
CA SER A 50 -13.10 -6.54 -28.93
C SER A 50 -14.38 -5.72 -29.07
N ASN A 51 -14.45 -4.57 -28.40
CA ASN A 51 -15.58 -3.65 -28.48
C ASN A 51 -15.58 -2.83 -29.77
N ASN A 52 -14.51 -2.95 -30.58
CA ASN A 52 -14.35 -2.26 -31.85
C ASN A 52 -14.60 -0.76 -31.68
N GLU A 53 -13.85 -0.15 -30.75
CA GLU A 53 -13.82 1.31 -30.55
C GLU A 53 -13.33 2.02 -31.84
N SER A 54 -12.82 3.24 -31.76
CA SER A 54 -12.24 3.87 -32.95
C SER A 54 -11.08 3.01 -33.49
N LYS A 55 -10.90 3.01 -34.82
CA LYS A 55 -9.78 2.32 -35.47
C LYS A 55 -8.44 2.71 -34.86
N GLU A 56 -8.25 4.01 -34.60
CA GLU A 56 -7.03 4.55 -33.97
C GLU A 56 -6.79 3.94 -32.58
N LYS A 57 -7.82 3.83 -31.73
CA LYS A 57 -7.69 3.22 -30.41
C LYS A 57 -7.41 1.71 -30.51
N CYS A 58 -8.05 1.02 -31.44
CA CYS A 58 -7.80 -0.41 -31.65
C CYS A 58 -6.36 -0.66 -32.13
N ASP A 59 -5.87 0.15 -33.07
CA ASP A 59 -4.50 0.09 -33.58
C ASP A 59 -3.48 0.38 -32.45
N GLN A 60 -3.76 1.39 -31.62
CA GLN A 60 -2.94 1.71 -30.45
C GLN A 60 -2.97 0.59 -29.40
N ALA A 61 -4.13 0.00 -29.12
CA ALA A 61 -4.25 -1.12 -28.18
C ALA A 61 -3.46 -2.34 -28.66
N GLN A 62 -3.57 -2.66 -29.95
CA GLN A 62 -2.83 -3.77 -30.55
C GLN A 62 -1.32 -3.53 -30.52
N LYS A 63 -0.88 -2.29 -30.77
CA LYS A 63 0.53 -1.91 -30.62
C LYS A 63 1.02 -2.16 -29.19
N CYS A 64 0.28 -1.71 -28.19
CA CYS A 64 0.64 -1.93 -26.79
C CYS A 64 0.68 -3.42 -26.41
N LEU A 65 -0.22 -4.25 -26.94
CA LEU A 65 -0.17 -5.70 -26.74
C LEU A 65 1.05 -6.34 -27.39
N ASN A 66 1.45 -5.88 -28.57
CA ASN A 66 2.65 -6.37 -29.25
C ASN A 66 3.93 -5.98 -28.49
N ASP A 67 3.97 -4.74 -27.97
CA ASP A 67 5.11 -4.20 -27.21
C ASP A 67 5.15 -4.76 -25.76
N PHE A 68 4.08 -5.43 -25.29
CA PHE A 68 3.92 -5.86 -23.90
C PHE A 68 5.05 -6.78 -23.41
N ASP A 69 5.52 -7.70 -24.26
CA ASP A 69 6.57 -8.65 -23.87
C ASP A 69 7.94 -7.99 -23.66
N ASP A 70 8.21 -6.93 -24.42
CA ASP A 70 9.40 -6.10 -24.26
C ASP A 70 9.25 -5.19 -23.04
N GLU A 71 8.10 -4.52 -22.90
CA GLU A 71 7.83 -3.63 -21.77
C GLU A 71 7.84 -4.37 -20.42
N LYS A 72 7.24 -5.57 -20.35
CA LYS A 72 7.16 -6.36 -19.10
C LYS A 72 8.52 -6.80 -18.55
N SER A 73 9.53 -6.79 -19.43
CA SER A 73 10.91 -7.19 -19.16
C SER A 73 11.86 -6.00 -19.11
N SER A 74 11.35 -4.79 -19.26
CA SER A 74 12.17 -3.57 -19.28
C SER A 74 12.79 -3.25 -17.90
N PRO A 75 13.99 -2.67 -17.87
CA PRO A 75 14.63 -2.22 -16.62
C PRO A 75 13.78 -1.22 -15.84
N ASP A 76 13.05 -0.34 -16.52
CA ASP A 76 12.19 0.66 -15.87
C ASP A 76 11.04 0.01 -15.10
N LEU A 77 10.46 -1.04 -15.67
CA LEU A 77 9.41 -1.80 -15.02
C LEU A 77 9.95 -2.61 -13.85
N GLU A 78 11.15 -3.19 -13.99
CA GLU A 78 11.82 -3.86 -12.88
C GLU A 78 12.11 -2.88 -11.73
N ALA A 79 12.64 -1.70 -12.03
CA ALA A 79 12.90 -0.65 -11.06
C ALA A 79 11.61 -0.19 -10.35
N PHE A 80 10.48 -0.11 -11.06
CA PHE A 80 9.18 0.18 -10.46
C PHE A 80 8.81 -0.84 -9.37
N TRP A 81 8.93 -2.13 -9.65
CA TRP A 81 8.56 -3.20 -8.70
C TRP A 81 9.55 -3.30 -7.53
N ILE A 82 10.85 -3.09 -7.78
CA ILE A 82 11.86 -3.01 -6.72
C ILE A 82 11.55 -1.84 -5.77
N SER A 83 11.27 -0.66 -6.33
CA SER A 83 10.92 0.52 -5.54
C SER A 83 9.67 0.28 -4.70
N ASP A 84 8.64 -0.37 -5.27
CA ASP A 84 7.42 -0.72 -4.56
C ASP A 84 7.67 -1.69 -3.40
N THR A 85 8.54 -2.69 -3.63
CA THR A 85 8.95 -3.66 -2.61
C THR A 85 9.69 -2.97 -1.46
N ILE A 86 10.67 -2.09 -1.77
CA ILE A 86 11.42 -1.33 -0.76
C ILE A 86 10.48 -0.46 0.07
N TYR A 87 9.51 0.20 -0.58
CA TYR A 87 8.52 1.02 0.11
C TYR A 87 7.70 0.18 1.11
N LEU A 88 7.22 -1.00 0.71
CA LEU A 88 6.48 -1.90 1.60
C LEU A 88 7.34 -2.37 2.79
N THR A 89 8.60 -2.74 2.55
CA THR A 89 9.50 -3.16 3.63
C THR A 89 9.67 -2.06 4.66
N LYS A 90 9.87 -0.81 4.21
CA LYS A 90 9.99 0.35 5.11
C LYS A 90 8.70 0.59 5.89
N LEU A 91 7.55 0.51 5.23
CA LEU A 91 6.25 0.73 5.86
C LEU A 91 5.95 -0.35 6.92
N ASN A 92 6.23 -1.62 6.61
CA ASN A 92 6.08 -2.73 7.55
C ASN A 92 7.02 -2.59 8.75
N TYR A 93 8.26 -2.18 8.52
CA TYR A 93 9.21 -1.91 9.60
C TYR A 93 8.72 -0.78 10.51
N ALA A 94 8.28 0.34 9.94
CA ALA A 94 7.74 1.46 10.71
C ALA A 94 6.50 1.07 11.52
N LYS A 95 5.59 0.29 10.93
CA LYS A 95 4.42 -0.25 11.62
C LYS A 95 4.81 -1.13 12.80
N SER A 96 5.73 -2.08 12.60
CA SER A 96 6.20 -2.97 13.67
C SER A 96 6.87 -2.20 14.81
N ALA A 97 7.67 -1.18 14.49
CA ALA A 97 8.29 -0.32 15.49
C ALA A 97 7.23 0.45 16.30
N LEU A 98 6.22 0.99 15.62
CA LEU A 98 5.12 1.69 16.28
C LEU A 98 4.32 0.76 17.20
N ASP A 99 3.98 -0.45 16.74
CA ASP A 99 3.25 -1.44 17.54
C ASP A 99 4.03 -1.78 18.83
N LYS A 100 5.35 -1.97 18.74
CA LYS A 100 6.19 -2.23 19.93
C LYS A 100 6.18 -1.08 20.91
N THR A 101 6.36 0.17 20.44
CA THR A 101 6.33 1.35 21.30
C THR A 101 4.97 1.52 21.98
N VAL A 102 3.87 1.20 21.29
CA VAL A 102 2.53 1.22 21.88
C VAL A 102 2.40 0.18 22.99
N GLU A 103 2.92 -1.04 22.81
CA GLU A 103 2.90 -2.06 23.86
C GLU A 103 3.79 -1.69 25.06
N GLU A 104 5.02 -1.23 24.82
CA GLU A 104 5.92 -0.73 25.88
C GLU A 104 5.26 0.41 26.68
N ALA A 105 4.60 1.35 26.01
CA ALA A 105 3.89 2.44 26.67
C ALA A 105 2.69 1.96 27.51
N LYS A 106 2.03 0.87 27.12
CA LYS A 106 0.97 0.24 27.93
C LYS A 106 1.55 -0.43 29.17
N GLU A 107 2.67 -1.15 29.03
CA GLU A 107 3.35 -1.79 30.16
C GLU A 107 3.82 -0.77 31.20
N ILE A 108 4.48 0.30 30.76
CA ILE A 108 4.90 1.41 31.64
C ILE A 108 3.70 2.01 32.38
N ARG A 109 2.58 2.24 31.67
CA ARG A 109 1.37 2.78 32.30
C ARG A 109 0.83 1.88 33.40
N THR A 110 0.81 0.56 33.19
CA THR A 110 0.36 -0.40 34.19
C THR A 110 1.26 -0.36 35.43
N ILE A 111 2.59 -0.40 35.24
CA ILE A 111 3.56 -0.35 36.35
C ILE A 111 3.36 0.93 37.18
N VAL A 112 3.31 2.09 36.51
CA VAL A 112 3.12 3.38 37.19
C VAL A 112 1.78 3.42 37.95
N PHE A 113 0.72 2.88 37.37
CA PHE A 113 -0.59 2.82 38.02
C PHE A 113 -0.56 1.92 39.27
N ASP A 114 0.02 0.73 39.16
CA ASP A 114 0.14 -0.22 40.27
C ASP A 114 0.97 0.36 41.42
N GLU A 115 2.10 0.99 41.11
CA GLU A 115 2.93 1.71 42.10
C GLU A 115 2.16 2.85 42.77
N THR A 116 1.42 3.65 42.00
CA THR A 116 0.60 4.75 42.53
C THR A 116 -0.47 4.24 43.50
N ILE A 117 -1.14 3.14 43.15
CA ILE A 117 -2.14 2.50 44.03
C ILE A 117 -1.50 1.96 45.31
N SER A 118 -0.31 1.37 45.23
CA SER A 118 0.42 0.89 46.42
C SER A 118 0.75 2.04 47.37
N ILE A 119 1.31 3.13 46.86
CA ILE A 119 1.68 4.31 47.67
C ILE A 119 0.44 4.90 48.36
N LEU A 120 -0.68 5.03 47.65
CA LEU A 120 -1.93 5.54 48.22
C LEU A 120 -2.50 4.62 49.31
N ARG A 121 -2.28 3.31 49.20
CA ARG A 121 -2.71 2.34 50.22
C ARG A 121 -1.84 2.46 51.48
N ASP A 122 -0.53 2.50 51.32
CA ASP A 122 0.43 2.57 52.43
C ASP A 122 0.32 3.91 53.17
N GLY A 123 0.12 5.02 52.45
CA GLY A 123 -0.10 6.35 53.04
C GLY A 123 -1.40 6.48 53.85
N ASN A 124 -2.41 5.65 53.57
CA ASN A 124 -3.65 5.60 54.35
C ASN A 124 -3.57 4.69 55.60
N THR A 125 -2.48 3.93 55.76
CA THR A 125 -2.20 3.18 56.99
C THR A 125 -1.40 4.04 57.99
N VAL A 126 -2.06 5.00 58.63
CA VAL A 126 -1.47 5.70 59.78
C VAL A 126 -1.46 4.76 60.99
N PRO A 127 -0.32 4.56 61.70
CA PRO A 127 -0.32 3.79 62.93
C PRO A 127 -1.17 4.54 63.96
N HIS A 128 -2.21 3.89 64.49
CA HIS A 128 -2.86 4.35 65.71
C HIS A 128 -1.83 4.34 66.84
N VAL A 129 -1.17 5.48 67.06
CA VAL A 129 -0.42 5.74 68.29
C VAL A 129 -1.45 5.78 69.40
N LYS A 130 -1.52 4.71 70.20
CA LYS A 130 -2.23 4.73 71.48
C LYS A 130 -1.44 5.67 72.40
N THR A 131 -1.95 6.87 72.63
CA THR A 131 -1.45 7.72 73.71
C THR A 131 -1.91 7.18 75.07
N PRO A 132 -1.09 7.35 76.13
CA PRO A 132 -1.23 6.67 77.43
C PRO A 132 -2.50 7.01 78.21
#